data_AF-A7SVJ6-F1
#
_entry.id   AF-A7SVJ6-F1
#
_cell.length_a   1.000
_cell.length_b   1.000
_cell.length_c   1.000
_cell.angle_alpha   90.00
_cell.angle_beta   90.00
_cell.angle_gamma   90.00
#
_symmetry.space_group_name_H-M   'P 1'
#
loop_
_entity.id
_entity.type
_entity.pdbx_description
1 polymer ?
#
loop_
_entity_poly.entity_id
_entity_poly.type
_entity_poly.pdbx_seq_one_letter_code
_entity_poly.pdbx_strand_id
1 'polypeptide(L)'
;MRTPNKEYRNVFLFLHSAEVGSNVSSLPENYCSGAAIFDKSPPKATQTFQEVPADQKPEDVVGRPLRHLSASKQATGEAVYCDDIPPYKDELYLGLVLSQRAHAKI
;
A
#
# COMPACT_ATOMS: atom_id res chain seq x y z
N MET A 1 5.18 5.35 2.48
CA MET A 1 4.47 5.93 3.65
C MET A 1 5.08 7.30 3.92
N ARG A 2 4.43 8.39 3.46
CA ARG A 2 4.96 9.76 3.57
C ARG A 2 4.77 10.21 5.02
N THR A 3 5.85 10.53 5.72
CA THR A 3 5.76 11.07 7.08
C THR A 3 5.06 12.43 7.05
N PRO A 4 4.16 12.75 7.99
CA PRO A 4 3.57 14.08 8.07
C PRO A 4 4.66 15.11 8.39
N ASN A 5 4.59 16.25 7.72
CA ASN A 5 5.51 17.38 7.88
C ASN A 5 5.53 17.86 9.36
N LYS A 6 6.73 18.05 9.92
CA LYS A 6 6.97 18.25 11.37
C LYS A 6 6.21 19.46 11.95
N GLU A 7 5.93 20.46 11.11
CA GLU A 7 5.15 21.66 11.41
C GLU A 7 3.73 21.33 11.93
N TYR A 8 3.01 20.41 11.29
CA TYR A 8 1.63 20.06 11.65
C TYR A 8 1.53 19.27 12.96
N ARG A 9 2.59 18.53 13.31
CA ARG A 9 2.64 17.77 14.56
C ARG A 9 2.62 18.69 15.77
N ASN A 10 3.32 19.83 15.70
CA ASN A 10 3.39 20.79 16.79
C ASN A 10 2.06 21.53 16.99
N VAL A 11 1.37 21.90 15.90
CA VAL A 11 0.04 22.54 15.98
C VAL A 11 -1.01 21.57 16.54
N PHE A 12 -0.98 20.31 16.10
CA PHE A 12 -1.89 19.27 16.60
C PHE A 12 -1.68 18.97 18.09
N LEU A 13 -0.42 18.83 18.55
CA LEU A 13 -0.09 18.66 19.97
C LEU A 13 -0.44 19.89 20.82
N PHE A 14 -0.28 21.10 20.27
CA PHE A 14 -0.65 22.34 20.94
C PHE A 14 -2.17 22.47 21.14
N LEU A 15 -2.96 22.09 20.13
CA LEU A 15 -4.42 22.05 20.25
C LEU A 15 -4.91 20.96 21.23
N HIS A 16 -4.24 19.81 21.28
CA HIS A 16 -4.56 18.73 22.25
C HIS A 16 -4.18 19.08 23.70
N SER A 17 -3.11 19.85 23.91
CA SER A 17 -2.69 20.29 25.24
C SER A 17 -3.47 21.50 25.77
N ALA A 18 -4.24 22.17 24.91
CA ALA A 18 -5.09 23.31 25.28
C ALA A 18 -6.47 22.92 25.83
N GLU A 19 -6.78 21.63 26.03
CA GLU A 19 -8.08 21.19 26.57
C GLU A 19 -8.24 21.35 28.09
N VAL A 20 -7.26 21.90 28.81
CA VAL A 20 -7.43 22.15 30.26
C VAL A 20 -7.29 23.64 30.56
N GLY A 21 -8.38 24.38 30.30
CA GLY A 21 -8.65 25.65 30.95
C GLY A 21 -8.86 26.83 30.01
N SER A 22 -10.08 27.01 29.52
CA SER A 22 -10.74 28.32 29.37
C SER A 22 -12.09 28.15 28.66
N ASN A 23 -13.05 29.03 28.97
CA ASN A 23 -14.39 29.11 28.36
C ASN A 23 -14.29 29.33 26.84
N VAL A 24 -14.05 28.26 26.07
CA VAL A 24 -14.15 28.27 24.61
C VAL A 24 -15.59 27.96 24.27
N SER A 25 -16.29 28.92 23.66
CA SER A 25 -17.60 28.69 23.05
C SER A 25 -17.53 27.41 22.22
N SER A 26 -18.39 26.43 22.51
CA SER A 26 -18.43 25.14 21.82
C SER A 26 -18.32 25.37 20.31
N LEU A 27 -17.30 24.79 19.67
CA LEU A 27 -17.14 24.85 18.22
C LEU A 27 -18.45 24.40 17.56
N PRO A 28 -18.93 25.10 16.54
CA PRO A 28 -20.08 24.62 15.78
C PRO A 28 -19.78 23.22 15.22
N GLU A 29 -20.75 22.31 15.30
CA GLU A 29 -20.57 20.87 15.02
C GLU A 29 -19.98 20.57 13.63
N ASN A 30 -20.27 21.44 12.65
CA ASN A 30 -19.74 21.37 11.30
C ASN A 30 -18.22 21.64 11.17
N TYR A 31 -17.55 22.12 12.23
CA TYR A 31 -16.09 22.33 12.27
C TYR A 31 -15.34 21.23 13.03
N CYS A 32 -16.04 20.38 13.79
CA CYS A 32 -15.41 19.34 14.63
C CYS A 32 -14.62 18.30 13.82
N SER A 33 -15.02 18.04 12.56
CA SER A 33 -14.31 17.13 11.66
C SER A 33 -12.89 17.59 11.30
N GLY A 34 -12.58 18.89 11.43
CA GLY A 34 -11.24 19.43 11.18
C GLY A 34 -10.20 19.06 12.24
N ALA A 35 -10.64 18.74 13.45
CA ALA A 35 -9.80 18.25 14.55
C ALA A 35 -9.83 16.72 14.68
N ALA A 36 -10.68 16.04 13.91
CA ALA A 36 -10.83 14.59 13.97
C ALA A 36 -9.54 13.89 13.52
N ILE A 37 -9.10 12.94 14.33
CA ILE A 37 -8.00 12.04 13.96
C ILE A 37 -8.52 11.11 12.87
N PHE A 38 -7.65 10.79 11.89
CA PHE A 38 -8.01 9.85 10.83
C PHE A 38 -8.39 8.49 11.41
N ASP A 39 -9.63 8.10 11.20
CA ASP A 39 -10.17 6.77 11.50
C ASP A 39 -10.60 6.08 10.20
N LYS A 40 -10.23 4.81 10.04
CA LYS A 40 -10.51 4.04 8.83
C LYS A 40 -11.62 3.05 9.10
N SER A 41 -12.73 3.20 8.38
CA SER A 41 -13.82 2.23 8.42
C SER A 41 -13.37 0.83 7.96
N PRO A 42 -13.99 -0.26 8.45
CA PRO A 42 -13.71 -1.62 7.99
C PRO A 42 -13.91 -1.76 6.47
N PRO A 43 -13.03 -2.51 5.78
CA PRO A 43 -13.20 -2.76 4.35
C PRO A 43 -14.45 -3.63 4.08
N LYS A 44 -15.16 -3.34 2.99
CA LYS A 44 -16.28 -4.15 2.47
C LYS A 44 -16.07 -4.38 0.98
N ALA A 45 -16.23 -5.61 0.50
CA ALA A 45 -16.02 -5.98 -0.90
C ALA A 45 -17.06 -7.02 -1.36
N THR A 46 -17.44 -6.95 -2.64
CA THR A 46 -18.39 -7.87 -3.29
C THR A 46 -17.87 -8.18 -4.70
N GLN A 47 -17.89 -9.45 -5.09
CA GLN A 47 -17.55 -9.90 -6.44
C GLN A 47 -18.72 -10.70 -7.03
N THR A 48 -19.15 -10.35 -8.24
CA THR A 48 -20.17 -11.07 -9.00
C THR A 48 -19.57 -11.50 -10.34
N PHE A 49 -19.82 -12.74 -10.76
CA PHE A 49 -19.31 -13.29 -12.01
C PHE A 49 -20.31 -14.32 -12.56
N GLN A 50 -20.14 -14.68 -13.83
CA GLN A 50 -20.96 -15.69 -14.50
C GLN A 50 -20.38 -17.09 -14.28
N GLU A 51 -21.21 -18.03 -13.85
CA GLU A 51 -20.83 -19.44 -13.73
C GLU A 51 -20.78 -20.12 -15.11
N VAL A 52 -19.97 -21.17 -15.21
CA VAL A 52 -19.89 -21.99 -16.43
C VAL A 52 -21.17 -22.82 -16.66
N PRO A 53 -21.47 -23.23 -17.90
CA PRO A 53 -22.57 -24.17 -18.17
C PRO A 53 -22.45 -25.46 -17.36
N ALA A 54 -23.60 -26.03 -16.96
CA ALA A 54 -23.64 -27.22 -16.10
C ALA A 54 -23.07 -28.49 -16.76
N ASP A 55 -23.05 -28.54 -18.09
CA ASP A 55 -22.53 -29.62 -18.92
C ASP A 55 -21.03 -29.49 -19.23
N GLN A 56 -20.39 -28.37 -18.85
CA GLN A 56 -18.97 -28.16 -19.05
C GLN A 56 -18.16 -29.15 -18.21
N LYS A 57 -17.28 -29.91 -18.88
CA LYS A 57 -16.43 -30.92 -18.24
C LYS A 57 -15.53 -30.30 -17.15
N PRO A 58 -15.18 -31.05 -16.09
CA PRO A 58 -14.28 -30.56 -15.03
C PRO A 58 -12.89 -30.18 -15.53
N GLU A 59 -12.39 -30.88 -16.56
CA GLU A 59 -11.07 -30.63 -17.15
C GLU A 59 -11.06 -29.39 -18.06
N ASP A 60 -12.23 -28.95 -18.52
CA ASP A 60 -12.36 -27.69 -19.25
C ASP A 60 -12.40 -26.53 -18.25
N VAL A 61 -11.27 -25.84 -18.16
CA VAL A 61 -11.05 -24.74 -17.22
C VAL A 61 -11.42 -23.38 -17.78
N VAL A 62 -11.80 -23.29 -19.06
CA VAL A 62 -12.16 -22.01 -19.69
C VAL A 62 -13.37 -21.41 -18.97
N GLY A 63 -13.27 -20.16 -18.52
CA GLY A 63 -14.33 -19.48 -17.77
C GLY A 63 -14.37 -19.77 -16.27
N ARG A 64 -13.54 -20.67 -15.74
CA ARG A 64 -13.46 -20.96 -14.30
C ARG A 64 -12.45 -20.05 -13.59
N PRO A 65 -12.70 -19.63 -12.33
CA PRO A 65 -11.79 -18.77 -11.57
C PRO A 65 -10.60 -19.57 -11.00
N LEU A 66 -9.69 -19.99 -11.87
CA LEU A 66 -8.47 -20.66 -11.44
C LEU A 66 -7.49 -19.69 -10.79
N ARG A 67 -6.92 -20.13 -9.67
CA ARG A 67 -5.81 -19.41 -9.03
C ARG A 67 -4.62 -19.35 -9.98
N HIS A 68 -3.88 -18.24 -9.95
CA HIS A 68 -2.59 -18.13 -10.62
C HIS A 68 -1.67 -19.32 -10.27
N LEU A 69 -1.08 -19.95 -11.29
CA LEU A 69 -0.34 -21.22 -11.16
C LEU A 69 0.79 -21.12 -10.13
N SER A 70 1.56 -20.02 -10.18
CA SER A 70 2.68 -19.79 -9.27
C SER A 70 2.29 -19.15 -7.93
N ALA A 71 1.00 -18.94 -7.61
CA ALA A 71 0.61 -18.22 -6.39
C ALA A 71 1.07 -18.91 -5.10
N SER A 72 1.04 -20.26 -5.05
CA SER A 72 1.63 -20.98 -3.91
C SER A 72 3.11 -20.67 -3.77
N LYS A 73 3.88 -20.76 -4.87
CA LYS A 73 5.31 -20.47 -4.87
C LYS A 73 5.62 -19.03 -4.46
N GLN A 74 4.76 -18.08 -4.84
CA GLN A 74 4.87 -16.69 -4.41
C GLN A 74 4.65 -16.54 -2.90
N ALA A 75 3.64 -17.22 -2.34
CA ALA A 75 3.32 -17.15 -0.92
C ALA A 75 4.35 -17.87 -0.03
N THR A 76 5.01 -18.92 -0.55
CA THR A 76 6.04 -19.69 0.17
C THR A 76 7.45 -19.14 -0.02
N GLY A 77 7.67 -18.27 -1.02
CA GLY A 77 9.01 -17.79 -1.39
C GLY A 77 9.79 -18.75 -2.29
N GLU A 78 9.15 -19.76 -2.88
CA GLU A 78 9.75 -20.71 -3.82
C GLU A 78 9.76 -20.21 -5.27
N ALA A 79 9.05 -19.10 -5.55
CA ALA A 79 9.08 -18.48 -6.87
C ALA A 79 10.44 -17.81 -7.09
N VAL A 80 11.20 -18.29 -8.08
CA VAL A 80 12.52 -17.76 -8.43
C VAL A 80 12.37 -16.55 -9.34
N TYR A 81 12.76 -15.38 -8.85
CA TYR A 81 12.92 -14.14 -9.60
C TYR A 81 14.37 -13.96 -10.06
N CYS A 82 14.66 -12.92 -10.84
CA CYS A 82 15.98 -12.72 -11.46
C CYS A 82 17.13 -12.74 -10.44
N ASP A 83 16.96 -12.10 -9.28
CA ASP A 83 17.99 -12.03 -8.23
C ASP A 83 18.03 -13.27 -7.32
N ASP A 84 17.06 -14.19 -7.45
CA ASP A 84 17.05 -15.44 -6.67
C ASP A 84 17.88 -16.55 -7.34
N ILE A 85 18.33 -16.31 -8.58
CA ILE A 85 19.22 -17.23 -9.29
C ILE A 85 20.57 -17.25 -8.54
N PRO A 86 21.08 -18.43 -8.14
CA PRO A 86 22.33 -18.52 -7.42
C PRO A 86 23.48 -17.87 -8.22
N PRO A 87 24.35 -17.08 -7.57
CA PRO A 87 25.42 -16.41 -8.26
C PRO A 87 26.42 -17.42 -8.82
N TYR A 88 26.98 -17.11 -10.00
CA TYR A 88 28.06 -17.90 -10.56
C TYR A 88 29.36 -17.69 -9.79
N LYS A 89 30.28 -18.66 -9.90
CA LYS A 89 31.64 -18.48 -9.38
C LYS A 89 32.29 -17.30 -10.13
N ASP A 90 32.81 -16.35 -9.37
CA ASP A 90 33.48 -15.14 -9.87
C ASP A 90 32.56 -14.19 -10.68
N GLU A 91 31.25 -14.17 -10.39
CA GLU A 91 30.30 -13.22 -10.96
C GLU A 91 30.62 -11.76 -10.59
N LEU A 92 30.42 -10.84 -11.54
CA LEU A 92 30.66 -9.40 -11.36
C LEU A 92 29.36 -8.65 -11.06
N TYR A 93 29.47 -7.58 -10.28
CA TYR A 93 28.35 -6.69 -9.95
C TYR A 93 28.52 -5.33 -10.62
N LEU A 94 27.40 -4.75 -11.07
CA LEU A 94 27.36 -3.41 -11.69
C LEU A 94 26.68 -2.42 -10.74
N GLY A 95 27.31 -1.26 -10.54
CA GLY A 95 26.74 -0.12 -9.82
C GLY A 95 26.59 1.09 -10.74
N LEU A 96 25.41 1.71 -10.74
CA LEU A 96 25.14 2.91 -11.53
C LEU A 96 25.58 4.17 -10.78
N VAL A 97 26.29 5.07 -11.46
CA VAL A 97 26.52 6.45 -11.00
C VAL A 97 25.55 7.36 -11.75
N LEU A 98 24.57 7.89 -11.02
CA LEU A 98 23.50 8.73 -11.58
C LEU A 98 23.83 10.22 -11.43
N SER A 99 23.26 11.05 -12.31
CA SER A 99 23.44 12.51 -12.24
C SER A 99 22.85 13.06 -10.94
N GLN A 100 23.61 13.94 -10.27
CA GLN A 100 23.13 14.70 -9.11
C GLN A 100 22.53 16.06 -9.50
N ARG A 101 22.55 16.40 -10.80
CA ARG A 101 22.03 17.67 -11.33
C ARG A 101 21.04 17.38 -12.45
N ALA A 102 19.89 18.04 -12.43
CA ALA A 102 18.88 17.91 -13.49
C ALA A 102 19.42 18.39 -14.85
N HIS A 103 20.32 19.38 -14.87
CA HIS A 103 21.00 19.87 -16.06
C HIS A 103 22.42 20.32 -15.72
N ALA A 104 23.43 19.70 -16.34
CA ALA A 104 24.84 20.04 -16.21
C ALA A 104 25.63 19.44 -17.39
N LYS A 105 26.81 20.00 -17.66
CA LYS A 105 27.81 19.37 -18.54
C LYS A 105 28.67 18.41 -17.69
N ILE A 106 29.02 17.25 -18.26
CA ILE A 106 29.98 16.30 -17.66
C ILE A 106 31.39 16.86 -17.80
#